data_AF-A0A955LVJ2-F1
#
_entry.id   AF-A0A955LVJ2-F1
#
_cell.length_a   1.000
_cell.length_b   1.000
_cell.length_c   1.000
_cell.angle_alpha   90.00
_cell.angle_beta   90.00
_cell.angle_gamma   90.00
#
_symmetry.space_group_name_H-M   'P 1'
#
loop_
_entity.id
_entity.type
_entity.pdbx_description
1 polymer ?
#
loop_
_entity_poly.entity_id
_entity_poly.type
_entity_poly.pdbx_seq_one_letter_code
_entity_poly.pdbx_strand_id
1 'polypeptide(L)'
;MSLHRKLQLLIATVFFFTLLLGSFVFIYIPSARLESTDQLTLFFGISILLILSLMATALVLYVLRMAIGPLEELTGDLSVEYSPDTHIAIPDAIKGLNNEIGAIARAIEKITQVSSEQYHTLEDKIQRRTKAMEESKAKDEAIIKNIAEGLVVTDIERRITFANPSAEKMLGYKLYELFERVWPDFLLVKDKQKEEIPLDRLAITRALKTNKPVSAEIGEHSYLMRKNGAIFPVLISAAPITIGDQQLGAVIVFRDVEKEIEVDKTKTEFVSLASHQLRTPLSTINWYVETILAGDVGDLQADQRPYFEQIYESTQRMIDLVNALLNVSRLEMGTFMVEPEDVKLDELVGNVLEELEPKLLSKEIKLTKDFDEEVPVMKLDQQLMWIILQN
;
A
#
# COMPACT_ATOMS: atom_id res chain seq x y z
N MET A 1 -49.10 -38.10 2.39
CA MET A 1 -50.26 -38.58 3.17
C MET A 1 -49.88 -38.45 4.63
N SER A 2 -50.56 -37.59 5.41
CA SER A 2 -50.19 -37.34 6.80
C SER A 2 -50.16 -38.63 7.61
N LEU A 3 -49.28 -38.71 8.61
CA LEU A 3 -49.18 -39.87 9.51
C LEU A 3 -50.54 -40.15 10.16
N HIS A 4 -51.32 -39.10 10.42
CA HIS A 4 -52.72 -39.15 10.83
C HIS A 4 -53.60 -39.99 9.90
N ARG A 5 -53.52 -39.81 8.57
CA ARG A 5 -54.27 -40.62 7.60
C ARG A 5 -53.84 -42.08 7.60
N LYS A 6 -52.54 -42.36 7.80
CA LYS A 6 -52.03 -43.74 7.89
C LYS A 6 -52.50 -44.43 9.18
N LEU A 7 -52.51 -43.71 10.30
CA LEU A 7 -53.01 -44.22 11.57
C LEU A 7 -54.53 -44.47 11.51
N GLN A 8 -55.31 -43.55 10.92
CA GLN A 8 -56.74 -43.78 10.68
C GLN A 8 -57.00 -44.98 9.76
N LEU A 9 -56.17 -45.17 8.72
CA LEU A 9 -56.28 -46.33 7.85
C LEU A 9 -55.98 -47.64 8.59
N LEU A 10 -54.95 -47.63 9.45
CA LEU A 10 -54.58 -48.77 10.30
C LEU A 10 -55.70 -49.10 11.30
N ILE A 11 -56.27 -48.07 11.94
CA ILE A 11 -57.44 -48.20 12.83
C ILE A 11 -58.60 -48.84 12.09
N ALA A 12 -58.93 -48.31 10.90
CA ALA A 12 -60.03 -48.82 10.09
C ALA A 12 -59.79 -50.27 9.64
N THR A 13 -58.55 -50.64 9.32
CA THR A 13 -58.22 -52.03 8.92
C THR A 13 -58.27 -52.99 10.09
N VAL A 14 -57.71 -52.65 11.26
CA VAL A 14 -57.78 -53.51 12.45
C VAL A 14 -59.23 -53.67 12.93
N PHE A 15 -60.02 -52.58 12.90
CA PHE A 15 -61.44 -52.64 13.21
C PHE A 15 -62.23 -53.49 12.20
N PHE A 16 -61.93 -53.35 10.90
CA PHE A 16 -62.55 -54.16 9.86
C PHE A 16 -62.23 -55.65 10.01
N PHE A 17 -60.96 -56.01 10.25
CA PHE A 17 -60.57 -57.42 10.42
C PHE A 17 -61.14 -58.04 11.71
N THR A 18 -61.27 -57.28 12.79
CA THR A 18 -61.91 -57.78 14.02
C THR A 18 -63.42 -58.01 13.83
N LEU A 19 -64.10 -57.12 13.10
CA LEU A 19 -65.50 -57.32 12.68
C LEU A 19 -65.67 -58.53 11.76
N LEU A 20 -64.75 -58.70 10.81
CA LEU A 20 -64.77 -59.81 9.85
C LEU A 20 -64.51 -61.15 10.57
N LEU A 21 -63.58 -61.19 11.52
CA LEU A 21 -63.34 -62.35 12.37
C LEU A 21 -64.57 -62.67 13.24
N GLY A 22 -65.19 -61.67 13.84
CA GLY A 22 -66.43 -61.83 14.61
C GLY A 22 -67.59 -62.37 13.77
N SER A 23 -67.76 -61.86 12.55
CA SER A 23 -68.78 -62.32 11.61
C SER A 23 -68.50 -63.76 11.13
N PHE A 24 -67.24 -64.11 10.90
CA PHE A 24 -66.86 -65.46 10.44
C PHE A 24 -67.19 -66.50 11.51
N VAL A 25 -66.92 -66.17 12.78
CA VAL A 25 -67.24 -67.05 13.90
C VAL A 25 -68.76 -67.20 14.08
N PHE A 26 -69.54 -66.13 13.90
CA PHE A 26 -71.01 -66.19 13.98
C PHE A 26 -71.64 -67.07 12.87
N ILE A 27 -71.05 -67.05 11.67
CA ILE A 27 -71.54 -67.82 10.51
C ILE A 27 -71.17 -69.30 10.59
N TYR A 28 -70.03 -69.67 11.19
CA TYR A 28 -69.53 -71.05 11.15
C TYR A 28 -70.08 -71.94 12.29
N ILE A 29 -70.43 -71.37 13.44
CA ILE A 29 -70.94 -72.10 14.62
C ILE A 29 -72.24 -72.90 14.38
N PRO A 30 -73.22 -72.45 13.56
CA PRO A 30 -74.45 -73.22 13.33
C PRO A 30 -74.22 -74.57 12.62
N SER A 31 -73.04 -74.81 12.04
CA SER A 31 -72.74 -76.02 11.26
C SER A 31 -72.13 -77.17 12.07
N ALA A 32 -71.73 -76.93 13.33
CA ALA A 32 -71.15 -77.95 14.20
C ALA A 32 -72.25 -78.59 15.08
N ARG A 33 -72.51 -79.89 14.89
CA ARG A 33 -73.35 -80.70 15.81
C ARG A 33 -72.62 -80.87 17.14
N LEU A 34 -72.78 -79.91 18.04
CA LEU A 34 -72.33 -79.94 19.43
C LEU A 34 -73.56 -79.99 20.35
N GLU A 35 -73.45 -80.63 21.51
CA GLU A 35 -74.54 -80.65 22.50
C GLU A 35 -74.86 -79.22 22.98
N SER A 36 -76.12 -78.97 23.37
CA SER A 36 -76.61 -77.60 23.63
C SER A 36 -75.83 -76.80 24.70
N THR A 37 -75.16 -77.49 25.63
CA THR A 37 -74.31 -76.89 26.67
C THR A 37 -72.93 -76.46 26.14
N ASP A 38 -72.38 -77.18 25.17
CA ASP A 38 -71.05 -76.89 24.60
C ASP A 38 -71.08 -75.72 23.60
N GLN A 39 -72.22 -75.51 22.92
CA GLN A 39 -72.40 -74.34 22.05
C GLN A 39 -72.44 -73.03 22.85
N LEU A 40 -73.04 -73.05 24.05
CA LEU A 40 -73.15 -71.87 24.90
C LEU A 40 -71.78 -71.46 25.47
N THR A 41 -70.99 -72.41 25.98
CA THR A 41 -69.65 -72.16 26.53
C THR A 41 -68.68 -71.67 25.45
N LEU A 42 -68.75 -72.22 24.25
CA LEU A 42 -67.97 -71.77 23.10
C LEU A 42 -68.32 -70.32 22.71
N PHE A 43 -69.63 -69.99 22.65
CA PHE A 43 -70.10 -68.63 22.32
C PHE A 43 -69.64 -67.58 23.36
N PHE A 44 -69.71 -67.92 24.65
CA PHE A 44 -69.19 -67.05 25.72
C PHE A 44 -67.67 -66.88 25.61
N GLY A 45 -66.91 -67.96 25.35
CA GLY A 45 -65.45 -67.90 25.20
C GLY A 45 -65.00 -67.01 24.04
N ILE A 46 -65.67 -67.10 22.89
CA ILE A 46 -65.41 -66.25 21.72
C ILE A 46 -65.76 -64.78 22.01
N SER A 47 -66.90 -64.53 22.65
CA SER A 47 -67.33 -63.17 22.98
C SER A 47 -66.33 -62.47 23.90
N ILE A 48 -65.79 -63.20 24.89
CA ILE A 48 -64.74 -62.71 25.79
C ILE A 48 -63.45 -62.42 25.01
N LEU A 49 -63.02 -63.32 24.11
CA LEU A 49 -61.86 -63.11 23.24
C LEU A 49 -62.00 -61.88 22.36
N LEU A 50 -63.20 -61.64 21.82
CA LEU A 50 -63.49 -60.50 20.96
C LEU A 50 -63.46 -59.18 21.75
N ILE A 51 -64.03 -59.16 22.96
CA ILE A 51 -63.95 -58.02 23.87
C ILE A 51 -62.50 -57.74 24.28
N LEU A 52 -61.72 -58.77 24.63
CA LEU A 52 -60.30 -58.63 24.97
C LEU A 52 -59.47 -58.10 23.79
N SER A 53 -59.73 -58.57 22.59
CA SER A 53 -59.10 -58.07 21.36
C SER A 53 -59.44 -56.59 21.10
N LEU A 54 -60.69 -56.21 21.32
CA LEU A 54 -61.15 -54.84 21.13
C LEU A 54 -60.56 -53.89 22.18
N MET A 55 -60.46 -54.35 23.44
CA MET A 55 -59.75 -53.62 24.52
C MET A 55 -58.27 -53.50 24.24
N ALA A 56 -57.59 -54.57 23.81
CA ALA A 56 -56.17 -54.53 23.46
C ALA A 56 -55.90 -53.58 22.29
N THR A 57 -56.78 -53.59 21.28
CA THR A 57 -56.72 -52.65 20.16
C THR A 57 -56.90 -51.21 20.65
N ALA A 58 -57.93 -50.94 21.46
CA ALA A 58 -58.16 -49.61 22.04
C ALA A 58 -56.96 -49.12 22.87
N LEU A 59 -56.35 -50.02 23.64
CA LEU A 59 -55.14 -49.73 24.44
C LEU A 59 -53.94 -49.41 23.55
N VAL A 60 -53.71 -50.21 22.49
CA VAL A 60 -52.64 -49.95 21.51
C VAL A 60 -52.84 -48.60 20.82
N LEU A 61 -54.08 -48.28 20.45
CA LEU A 61 -54.42 -47.00 19.84
C LEU A 61 -54.23 -45.83 20.79
N TYR A 62 -54.60 -46.01 22.06
CA TYR A 62 -54.38 -45.01 23.10
C TYR A 62 -52.88 -44.74 23.29
N VAL A 63 -52.06 -45.80 23.41
CA VAL A 63 -50.59 -45.68 23.54
C VAL A 63 -49.97 -45.04 22.30
N LEU A 64 -50.39 -45.44 21.10
CA LEU A 64 -49.94 -44.83 19.84
C LEU A 64 -50.26 -43.34 19.79
N ARG A 65 -51.49 -42.94 20.17
CA ARG A 65 -51.90 -41.54 20.16
C ARG A 65 -51.14 -40.71 21.19
N MET A 66 -50.88 -41.28 22.36
CA MET A 66 -50.08 -40.67 23.43
C MET A 66 -48.61 -40.47 23.01
N ALA A 67 -48.04 -41.38 22.21
CA ALA A 67 -46.66 -41.27 21.73
C ALA A 67 -46.53 -40.35 20.50
N ILE A 68 -47.46 -40.39 19.55
CA ILE A 68 -47.38 -39.68 18.27
C ILE A 68 -47.81 -38.22 18.38
N GLY A 69 -48.80 -37.90 19.22
CA GLY A 69 -49.33 -36.53 19.36
C GLY A 69 -48.24 -35.48 19.61
N PRO A 70 -47.37 -35.67 20.62
CA PRO A 70 -46.27 -34.73 20.90
C PRO A 70 -45.26 -34.60 19.76
N LEU A 71 -45.02 -35.66 18.98
CA LEU A 71 -44.12 -35.66 17.82
C LEU A 71 -44.71 -34.87 16.64
N GLU A 72 -46.02 -34.94 16.43
CA GLU A 72 -46.72 -34.17 15.39
C GLU A 72 -46.71 -32.67 15.72
N GLU A 73 -46.84 -32.32 17.00
CA GLU A 73 -46.74 -30.94 17.49
C GLU A 73 -45.30 -30.39 17.35
N LEU A 74 -44.27 -31.16 17.72
CA LEU A 74 -42.86 -30.79 17.53
C LEU A 74 -42.48 -30.59 16.06
N THR A 75 -42.96 -31.47 15.17
CA THR A 75 -42.64 -31.41 13.73
C THR A 75 -43.40 -30.31 12.99
N GLY A 76 -44.58 -29.92 13.48
CA GLY A 76 -45.32 -28.77 12.97
C GLY A 76 -44.50 -27.49 13.08
N ASP A 77 -43.96 -27.20 14.26
CA ASP A 77 -43.20 -25.97 14.50
C ASP A 77 -41.81 -25.97 13.85
N LEU A 78 -41.20 -27.15 13.66
CA LEU A 78 -39.91 -27.31 12.97
C LEU A 78 -40.02 -27.30 11.43
N SER A 79 -41.23 -27.39 10.88
CA SER A 79 -41.46 -27.38 9.43
C SER A 79 -41.49 -25.98 8.81
N VAL A 80 -41.45 -24.94 9.65
CA VAL A 80 -41.28 -23.55 9.23
C VAL A 80 -39.81 -23.32 8.89
N GLU A 81 -39.54 -22.62 7.79
CA GLU A 81 -38.19 -22.24 7.37
C GLU A 81 -37.48 -21.53 8.54
N TYR A 82 -36.38 -22.13 9.01
CA TYR A 82 -35.69 -21.68 10.21
C TYR A 82 -35.14 -20.27 10.00
N SER A 83 -35.70 -19.29 10.69
CA SER A 83 -35.15 -17.94 10.83
C SER A 83 -34.55 -17.80 12.24
N PRO A 84 -33.37 -17.16 12.39
CA PRO A 84 -32.72 -16.96 13.69
C PRO A 84 -33.59 -16.24 14.74
N ASP A 85 -34.58 -15.46 14.28
CA ASP A 85 -35.53 -14.73 15.13
C ASP A 85 -36.76 -15.58 15.52
N THR A 86 -36.96 -16.74 14.88
CA THR A 86 -38.12 -17.60 15.17
C THR A 86 -37.90 -18.32 16.49
N HIS A 87 -38.54 -17.82 17.56
CA HIS A 87 -38.65 -18.56 18.81
C HIS A 87 -39.60 -19.73 18.64
N ILE A 88 -39.04 -20.94 18.53
CA ILE A 88 -39.80 -22.18 18.57
C ILE A 88 -40.25 -22.39 20.02
N ALA A 89 -41.46 -21.95 20.33
CA ALA A 89 -42.05 -22.05 21.66
C ALA A 89 -42.61 -23.47 21.87
N ILE A 90 -41.77 -24.37 22.38
CA ILE A 90 -42.22 -25.74 22.69
C ILE A 90 -43.15 -25.69 23.92
N PRO A 91 -44.39 -26.22 23.84
CA PRO A 91 -45.33 -26.20 24.95
C PRO A 91 -44.78 -26.83 26.23
N ASP A 92 -45.04 -26.21 27.38
CA ASP A 92 -44.62 -26.70 28.70
C ASP A 92 -45.12 -28.13 28.99
N ALA A 93 -46.27 -28.51 28.43
CA ALA A 93 -46.84 -29.84 28.54
C ALA A 93 -45.92 -30.93 27.93
N ILE A 94 -45.19 -30.61 26.86
CA ILE A 94 -44.22 -31.51 26.22
C ILE A 94 -42.88 -31.45 26.96
N LYS A 95 -42.46 -30.25 27.38
CA LYS A 95 -41.21 -30.01 28.13
C LYS A 95 -41.20 -30.69 29.50
N GLY A 96 -42.36 -30.78 30.15
CA GLY A 96 -42.56 -31.39 31.46
C GLY A 96 -42.60 -32.92 31.44
N LEU A 97 -42.58 -33.56 30.27
CA LEU A 97 -42.52 -35.02 30.18
C LEU A 97 -41.15 -35.53 30.68
N ASN A 98 -41.19 -36.48 31.63
CA ASN A 98 -40.00 -37.20 32.12
C ASN A 98 -39.68 -38.43 31.26
N ASN A 99 -39.74 -38.29 29.94
CA ASN A 99 -39.43 -39.33 28.97
C ASN A 99 -38.50 -38.79 27.86
N GLU A 100 -38.21 -39.63 26.86
CA GLU A 100 -37.35 -39.29 25.72
C GLU A 100 -37.88 -38.10 24.92
N ILE A 101 -39.20 -37.96 24.80
CA ILE A 101 -39.84 -36.86 24.07
C ILE A 101 -39.57 -35.52 24.78
N GLY A 102 -39.75 -35.46 26.10
CA GLY A 102 -39.44 -34.25 26.87
C GLY A 102 -37.95 -33.89 26.87
N ALA A 103 -37.05 -34.90 26.81
CA ALA A 103 -35.62 -34.67 26.67
C ALA A 103 -35.25 -34.08 25.29
N ILE A 104 -35.85 -34.60 24.21
CA ILE A 104 -35.68 -34.08 22.85
C ILE A 104 -36.21 -32.65 22.75
N ALA A 105 -37.39 -32.38 23.31
CA ALA A 105 -37.98 -31.05 23.37
C ALA A 105 -37.01 -30.02 23.99
N ARG A 106 -36.48 -30.30 25.20
CA ARG A 106 -35.51 -29.40 25.86
C ARG A 106 -34.21 -29.23 25.07
N ALA A 107 -33.75 -30.28 24.39
CA ALA A 107 -32.55 -30.22 23.56
C ALA A 107 -32.74 -29.32 22.33
N ILE A 108 -33.90 -29.40 21.67
CA ILE A 108 -34.24 -28.57 20.52
C ILE A 108 -34.38 -27.09 20.93
N GLU A 109 -35.06 -26.81 22.04
CA GLU A 109 -35.15 -25.46 22.61
C GLU A 109 -33.75 -24.88 22.88
N LYS A 110 -32.86 -25.67 23.51
CA LYS A 110 -31.48 -25.24 23.77
C LYS A 110 -30.69 -25.01 22.48
N ILE A 111 -30.82 -25.87 21.47
CA ILE A 111 -30.12 -25.72 20.19
C ILE A 111 -30.59 -24.47 19.46
N THR A 112 -31.90 -24.24 19.40
CA THR A 112 -32.48 -23.07 18.73
C THR A 112 -32.07 -21.77 19.41
N GLN A 113 -32.07 -21.74 20.75
CA GLN A 113 -31.57 -20.59 21.52
C GLN A 113 -30.07 -20.33 21.28
N VAL A 114 -29.22 -21.34 21.47
CA VAL A 114 -27.76 -21.20 21.28
C VAL A 114 -27.44 -20.81 19.84
N SER A 115 -28.15 -21.38 18.88
CA SER A 115 -27.96 -21.05 17.47
C SER A 115 -28.35 -19.60 17.19
N SER A 116 -29.49 -19.12 17.70
CA SER A 116 -29.92 -17.71 17.58
C SER A 116 -28.89 -16.74 18.19
N GLU A 117 -28.42 -17.02 19.41
CA GLU A 117 -27.36 -16.22 20.07
C GLU A 117 -26.06 -16.18 19.25
N GLN A 118 -25.66 -17.32 18.66
CA GLN A 118 -24.48 -17.41 17.80
C GLN A 118 -24.66 -16.64 16.49
N TYR A 119 -25.84 -16.72 15.86
CA TYR A 119 -26.16 -15.99 14.64
C TYR A 119 -26.03 -14.49 14.84
N HIS A 120 -26.68 -13.92 15.86
CA HIS A 120 -26.58 -12.48 16.14
C HIS A 120 -25.15 -12.05 16.49
N THR A 121 -24.43 -12.85 17.29
CA THR A 121 -23.02 -12.54 17.62
C THR A 121 -22.13 -12.55 16.38
N LEU A 122 -22.35 -13.48 15.45
CA LEU A 122 -21.60 -13.58 14.21
C LEU A 122 -21.94 -12.43 13.26
N GLU A 123 -23.23 -12.10 13.12
CA GLU A 123 -23.72 -10.99 12.31
C GLU A 123 -23.16 -9.66 12.79
N ASP A 124 -23.18 -9.40 14.10
CA ASP A 124 -22.53 -8.24 14.72
C ASP A 124 -21.02 -8.19 14.40
N LYS A 125 -20.33 -9.32 14.48
CA LYS A 125 -18.89 -9.41 14.15
C LYS A 125 -18.63 -9.14 12.68
N ILE A 126 -19.45 -9.69 11.78
CA ILE A 126 -19.35 -9.47 10.34
C ILE A 126 -19.58 -7.98 10.06
N GLN A 127 -20.65 -7.39 10.59
CA GLN A 127 -20.97 -5.99 10.37
C GLN A 127 -19.87 -5.06 10.89
N ARG A 128 -19.33 -5.31 12.09
CA ARG A 128 -18.20 -4.54 12.63
C ARG A 128 -16.93 -4.69 11.79
N ARG A 129 -16.61 -5.90 11.33
CA ARG A 129 -15.43 -6.13 10.46
C ARG A 129 -15.59 -5.51 9.09
N THR A 130 -16.77 -5.61 8.48
CA THR A 130 -17.08 -4.99 7.18
C THR A 130 -16.95 -3.48 7.30
N LYS A 131 -17.55 -2.87 8.32
CA LYS A 131 -17.42 -1.43 8.56
C LYS A 131 -15.97 -1.01 8.79
N ALA A 132 -15.22 -1.73 9.62
CA ALA A 132 -13.81 -1.42 9.85
C ALA A 132 -12.96 -1.57 8.58
N MET A 133 -13.26 -2.55 7.73
CA MET A 133 -12.60 -2.74 6.43
C MET A 133 -12.93 -1.60 5.46
N GLU A 134 -14.19 -1.19 5.39
CA GLU A 134 -14.62 -0.04 4.58
C GLU A 134 -13.96 1.26 5.04
N GLU A 135 -13.91 1.51 6.34
CA GLU A 135 -13.22 2.66 6.93
C GLU A 135 -11.72 2.64 6.63
N SER A 136 -11.05 1.48 6.76
CA SER A 136 -9.63 1.33 6.41
C SER A 136 -9.39 1.61 4.93
N LYS A 137 -10.19 1.01 4.04
CA LYS A 137 -10.08 1.20 2.60
C LYS A 137 -10.33 2.66 2.20
N ALA A 138 -11.35 3.30 2.78
CA ALA A 138 -11.64 4.70 2.53
C ALA A 138 -10.49 5.61 3.01
N LYS A 139 -9.87 5.29 4.14
CA LYS A 139 -8.71 6.02 4.65
C LYS A 139 -7.50 5.87 3.73
N ASP A 140 -7.19 4.66 3.28
CA ASP A 140 -6.07 4.39 2.37
C ASP A 140 -6.26 5.10 1.03
N GLU A 141 -7.47 5.03 0.46
CA GLU A 141 -7.81 5.78 -0.75
C GLU A 141 -7.70 7.30 -0.56
N ALA A 142 -8.13 7.82 0.58
CA ALA A 142 -8.02 9.25 0.89
C ALA A 142 -6.56 9.68 0.98
N ILE A 143 -5.68 8.88 1.58
CA ILE A 143 -4.24 9.14 1.64
C ILE A 143 -3.68 9.20 0.21
N ILE A 144 -3.89 8.15 -0.60
CA ILE A 144 -3.33 8.07 -1.95
C ILE A 144 -3.85 9.20 -2.86
N LYS A 145 -5.12 9.60 -2.72
CA LYS A 145 -5.72 10.71 -3.48
C LYS A 145 -5.13 12.08 -3.15
N ASN A 146 -4.63 12.27 -1.93
CA ASN A 146 -4.11 13.56 -1.45
C ASN A 146 -2.58 13.67 -1.48
N ILE A 147 -1.86 12.59 -1.81
CA ILE A 147 -0.41 12.65 -2.04
C ILE A 147 -0.14 13.58 -3.23
N ALA A 148 0.75 14.57 -3.03
CA ALA A 148 1.11 15.53 -4.07
C ALA A 148 1.94 14.89 -5.21
N GLU A 149 2.66 13.82 -4.92
CA GLU A 149 3.46 13.07 -5.89
C GLU A 149 2.58 12.23 -6.82
N GLY A 150 3.04 12.05 -8.06
CA GLY A 150 2.43 11.13 -9.00
C GLY A 150 2.72 9.69 -8.58
N LEU A 151 1.67 8.90 -8.39
CA LEU A 151 1.78 7.49 -8.05
C LEU A 151 1.11 6.66 -9.14
N VAL A 152 1.86 5.69 -9.66
CA VAL A 152 1.42 4.73 -10.67
C VAL A 152 1.77 3.33 -10.18
N VAL A 153 0.84 2.40 -10.30
CA VAL A 153 1.07 0.97 -10.03
C VAL A 153 0.92 0.21 -11.33
N THR A 154 1.83 -0.73 -11.55
CA THR A 154 1.81 -1.62 -12.71
C THR A 154 1.78 -3.07 -12.29
N ASP A 155 1.40 -3.94 -13.22
CA ASP A 155 1.71 -5.37 -13.15
C ASP A 155 3.19 -5.67 -13.52
N ILE A 156 3.54 -6.95 -13.60
CA ILE A 156 4.88 -7.42 -14.01
C ILE A 156 5.23 -7.12 -15.48
N GLU A 157 4.23 -6.90 -16.34
CA GLU A 157 4.39 -6.49 -17.74
C GLU A 157 4.46 -4.97 -17.90
N ARG A 158 4.47 -4.22 -16.79
CA ARG A 158 4.44 -2.75 -16.71
C ARG A 158 3.11 -2.13 -17.16
N ARG A 159 2.03 -2.90 -17.27
CA ARG A 159 0.70 -2.33 -17.56
C ARG A 159 0.16 -1.63 -16.33
N ILE A 160 -0.30 -0.39 -16.52
CA ILE A 160 -0.83 0.43 -15.43
C ILE A 160 -2.15 -0.17 -14.93
N THR A 161 -2.16 -0.55 -13.65
CA THR A 161 -3.35 -1.06 -12.95
C THR A 161 -3.96 0.00 -12.03
N PHE A 162 -3.19 1.03 -11.64
CA PHE A 162 -3.67 2.13 -10.83
C PHE A 162 -2.83 3.39 -11.07
N ALA A 163 -3.47 4.56 -10.99
CA ALA A 163 -2.81 5.86 -10.94
C ALA A 163 -3.58 6.81 -10.03
N ASN A 164 -2.88 7.66 -9.27
CA ASN A 164 -3.53 8.66 -8.41
C ASN A 164 -3.88 9.97 -9.18
N PRO A 165 -4.75 10.83 -8.63
CA PRO A 165 -5.12 12.10 -9.28
C PRO A 165 -3.94 13.04 -9.55
N SER A 166 -2.87 12.96 -8.76
CA SER A 166 -1.65 13.76 -8.98
C SER A 166 -0.91 13.32 -10.23
N ALA A 167 -0.84 12.01 -10.51
CA ALA A 167 -0.34 11.49 -11.79
C ALA A 167 -1.20 11.98 -12.97
N GLU A 168 -2.53 12.04 -12.84
CA GLU A 168 -3.43 12.62 -13.86
C GLU A 168 -3.03 14.07 -14.19
N LYS A 169 -2.89 14.91 -13.15
CA LYS A 169 -2.55 16.33 -13.28
C LYS A 169 -1.15 16.54 -13.85
N MET A 170 -0.16 15.79 -13.37
CA MET A 170 1.23 15.91 -13.80
C MET A 170 1.42 15.45 -15.25
N LEU A 171 0.86 14.29 -15.63
CA LEU A 171 1.06 13.75 -16.97
C LEU A 171 0.12 14.39 -18.01
N GLY A 172 -1.00 14.98 -17.58
CA GLY A 172 -2.01 15.59 -18.46
C GLY A 172 -2.89 14.57 -19.19
N TYR A 173 -2.81 13.29 -18.83
CA TYR A 173 -3.71 12.23 -19.28
C TYR A 173 -4.81 12.05 -18.26
N LYS A 174 -6.02 11.70 -18.69
CA LYS A 174 -7.08 11.25 -17.77
C LYS A 174 -6.77 9.87 -17.21
N LEU A 175 -7.21 9.57 -15.98
CA LEU A 175 -6.94 8.28 -15.33
C LEU A 175 -7.36 7.08 -16.19
N TYR A 176 -8.53 7.16 -16.85
CA TYR A 176 -9.01 6.10 -17.73
C TYR A 176 -8.16 5.93 -19.01
N GLU A 177 -7.42 6.96 -19.42
CA GLU A 177 -6.50 6.88 -20.55
C GLU A 177 -5.19 6.21 -20.17
N LEU A 178 -4.80 6.26 -18.88
CA LEU A 178 -3.58 5.64 -18.36
C LEU A 178 -3.75 4.14 -18.14
N PHE A 179 -4.95 3.69 -17.76
CA PHE A 179 -5.23 2.30 -17.46
C PHE A 179 -4.86 1.36 -18.63
N GLU A 180 -4.27 0.21 -18.32
CA GLU A 180 -3.76 -0.81 -19.26
C GLU A 180 -2.63 -0.38 -20.21
N ARG A 181 -2.23 0.90 -20.22
CA ARG A 181 -1.04 1.32 -20.97
C ARG A 181 0.23 0.77 -20.33
N VAL A 182 1.22 0.49 -21.15
CA VAL A 182 2.54 0.03 -20.70
C VAL A 182 3.37 1.23 -20.27
N TRP A 183 3.77 1.28 -19.01
CA TRP A 183 4.63 2.34 -18.48
C TRP A 183 6.11 2.08 -18.77
N PRO A 184 6.90 3.07 -19.24
CA PRO A 184 6.52 4.40 -19.69
C PRO A 184 6.43 4.49 -21.23
N ASP A 185 6.01 3.46 -21.95
CA ASP A 185 6.13 3.40 -23.43
C ASP A 185 5.37 4.53 -24.16
N PHE A 186 4.36 5.12 -23.51
CA PHE A 186 3.61 6.28 -24.03
C PHE A 186 4.13 7.64 -23.50
N LEU A 187 5.14 7.63 -22.64
CA LEU A 187 5.79 8.80 -22.05
C LEU A 187 7.25 8.82 -22.51
N LEU A 188 7.67 9.89 -23.17
CA LEU A 188 9.09 10.07 -23.44
C LEU A 188 9.79 10.38 -22.10
N VAL A 189 10.69 9.47 -21.70
CA VAL A 189 11.53 9.61 -20.50
C VAL A 189 12.94 9.98 -20.94
N LYS A 190 13.41 11.13 -20.48
CA LYS A 190 14.73 11.65 -20.80
C LYS A 190 15.57 11.82 -19.55
N ASP A 191 16.90 11.73 -19.69
CA ASP A 191 17.83 12.04 -18.61
C ASP A 191 18.01 13.55 -18.43
N LYS A 192 18.90 13.94 -17.50
CA LYS A 192 19.20 15.36 -17.23
C LYS A 192 19.76 16.11 -18.45
N GLN A 193 20.41 15.40 -19.38
CA GLN A 193 20.89 15.92 -20.66
C GLN A 193 19.80 16.00 -21.75
N LYS A 194 18.58 15.56 -21.45
CA LYS A 194 17.44 15.47 -22.37
C LYS A 194 17.59 14.38 -23.44
N GLU A 195 18.46 13.41 -23.21
CA GLU A 195 18.62 12.22 -24.04
C GLU A 195 17.66 11.12 -23.57
N GLU A 196 17.17 10.29 -24.49
CA GLU A 196 16.24 9.22 -24.14
C GLU A 196 16.92 8.16 -23.28
N ILE A 197 16.24 7.75 -22.20
CA ILE A 197 16.75 6.70 -21.31
C ILE A 197 16.34 5.33 -21.87
N PRO A 198 17.31 4.44 -22.14
CA PRO A 198 17.03 3.06 -22.53
C PRO A 198 16.16 2.32 -21.50
N LEU A 199 15.26 1.45 -21.98
CA LEU A 199 14.27 0.76 -21.15
C LEU A 199 14.88 0.01 -19.96
N ASP A 200 16.04 -0.62 -20.14
CA ASP A 200 16.77 -1.38 -19.13
C ASP A 200 17.37 -0.51 -18.01
N ARG A 201 17.58 0.78 -18.27
CA ARG A 201 18.09 1.76 -17.29
C ARG A 201 16.99 2.44 -16.48
N LEU A 202 15.73 2.34 -16.89
CA LEU A 202 14.60 2.93 -16.18
C LEU A 202 14.44 2.34 -14.76
N ALA A 203 14.00 3.19 -13.82
CA ALA A 203 13.81 2.82 -12.43
C ALA A 203 12.89 1.59 -12.27
N ILE A 204 11.77 1.56 -13.00
CA ILE A 204 10.81 0.44 -12.97
C ILE A 204 11.46 -0.88 -13.42
N THR A 205 12.20 -0.88 -14.53
CA THR A 205 12.81 -2.09 -15.09
C THR A 205 13.87 -2.64 -14.15
N ARG A 206 14.68 -1.75 -13.56
CA ARG A 206 15.68 -2.11 -12.54
C ARG A 206 15.01 -2.65 -11.28
N ALA A 207 13.95 -2.01 -10.80
CA ALA A 207 13.22 -2.44 -9.61
C ALA A 207 12.59 -3.82 -9.80
N LEU A 208 11.97 -4.06 -10.97
CA LEU A 208 11.39 -5.35 -11.32
C LEU A 208 12.47 -6.45 -11.42
N LYS A 209 13.58 -6.19 -12.13
CA LYS A 209 14.66 -7.15 -12.37
C LYS A 209 15.44 -7.51 -11.10
N THR A 210 15.69 -6.54 -10.23
CA THR A 210 16.50 -6.73 -9.02
C THR A 210 15.67 -7.10 -7.80
N ASN A 211 14.34 -6.99 -7.89
CA ASN A 211 13.40 -7.09 -6.78
C ASN A 211 13.80 -6.21 -5.57
N LYS A 212 14.31 -5.00 -5.85
CA LYS A 212 14.73 -4.01 -4.85
C LYS A 212 14.23 -2.62 -5.22
N PRO A 213 14.00 -1.74 -4.25
CA PRO A 213 13.70 -0.33 -4.52
C PRO A 213 14.85 0.34 -5.28
N VAL A 214 14.49 1.17 -6.26
CA VAL A 214 15.39 2.03 -7.02
C VAL A 214 14.90 3.46 -6.84
N SER A 215 15.74 4.31 -6.27
CA SER A 215 15.43 5.73 -6.06
C SER A 215 16.29 6.58 -6.99
N ALA A 216 15.77 7.73 -7.41
CA ALA A 216 16.58 8.75 -8.05
C ALA A 216 17.66 9.24 -7.06
N GLU A 217 18.88 9.43 -7.55
CA GLU A 217 19.95 10.05 -6.75
C GLU A 217 19.68 11.56 -6.61
N ILE A 218 20.13 12.14 -5.49
CA ILE A 218 19.95 13.57 -5.22
C ILE A 218 20.71 14.36 -6.29
N GLY A 219 20.00 15.20 -7.06
CA GLY A 219 20.57 15.99 -8.15
C GLY A 219 20.54 15.33 -9.54
N GLU A 220 20.10 14.06 -9.64
CA GLU A 220 19.91 13.34 -10.90
C GLU A 220 18.40 13.27 -11.21
N HIS A 221 17.85 14.33 -11.80
CA HIS A 221 16.45 14.33 -12.28
C HIS A 221 16.34 13.78 -13.70
N SER A 222 15.20 13.16 -13.99
CA SER A 222 14.77 12.81 -15.35
C SER A 222 13.74 13.83 -15.85
N TYR A 223 13.37 13.79 -17.12
CA TYR A 223 12.24 14.53 -17.65
C TYR A 223 11.17 13.57 -18.15
N LEU A 224 9.92 13.89 -17.84
CA LEU A 224 8.75 13.25 -18.43
C LEU A 224 8.07 14.20 -19.41
N MET A 225 7.53 13.65 -20.48
CA MET A 225 6.68 14.39 -21.41
C MET A 225 5.20 14.26 -21.02
N ARG A 226 4.53 15.40 -20.86
CA ARG A 226 3.08 15.51 -20.68
C ARG A 226 2.36 15.20 -22.00
N LYS A 227 1.06 14.90 -21.94
CA LYS A 227 0.21 14.65 -23.13
C LYS A 227 0.25 15.77 -24.17
N ASN A 228 0.43 17.02 -23.75
CA ASN A 228 0.51 18.18 -24.63
C ASN A 228 1.91 18.40 -25.26
N GLY A 229 2.87 17.51 -25.00
CA GLY A 229 4.25 17.59 -25.48
C GLY A 229 5.21 18.38 -24.60
N ALA A 230 4.71 19.07 -23.56
CA ALA A 230 5.58 19.79 -22.61
C ALA A 230 6.41 18.79 -21.80
N ILE A 231 7.70 19.06 -21.63
CA ILE A 231 8.59 18.27 -20.77
C ILE A 231 8.73 18.98 -19.42
N PHE A 232 8.79 18.20 -18.33
CA PHE A 232 9.00 18.73 -16.99
C PHE A 232 9.94 17.82 -16.20
N PRO A 233 10.79 18.39 -15.34
CA PRO A 233 11.76 17.63 -14.57
C PRO A 233 11.08 16.89 -13.42
N VAL A 234 11.51 15.65 -13.19
CA VAL A 234 11.00 14.78 -12.14
C VAL A 234 12.09 13.97 -11.46
N LEU A 235 11.88 13.70 -10.18
CA LEU A 235 12.56 12.61 -9.49
C LEU A 235 11.68 11.37 -9.54
N ILE A 236 12.20 10.27 -10.09
CA ILE A 236 11.45 9.01 -10.26
C ILE A 236 12.07 7.93 -9.38
N SER A 237 11.23 7.32 -8.56
CA SER A 237 11.56 6.14 -7.77
C SER A 237 10.60 5.00 -8.12
N ALA A 238 11.08 3.76 -8.07
CA ALA A 238 10.27 2.58 -8.27
C ALA A 238 10.60 1.50 -7.25
N ALA A 239 9.60 0.79 -6.78
CA ALA A 239 9.76 -0.36 -5.90
C ALA A 239 8.87 -1.52 -6.37
N PRO A 240 9.37 -2.77 -6.30
CA PRO A 240 8.53 -3.93 -6.62
C PRO A 240 7.43 -4.11 -5.58
N ILE A 241 6.28 -4.62 -6.01
CA ILE A 241 5.19 -5.06 -5.14
C ILE A 241 5.25 -6.58 -5.06
N THR A 242 5.50 -7.11 -3.86
CA THR A 242 5.59 -8.54 -3.60
C THR A 242 4.58 -8.97 -2.52
N ILE A 243 3.97 -10.14 -2.70
CA ILE A 243 3.18 -10.83 -1.69
C ILE A 243 3.81 -12.20 -1.48
N GLY A 244 4.43 -12.41 -0.31
CA GLY A 244 5.32 -13.55 -0.11
C GLY A 244 6.49 -13.51 -1.10
N ASP A 245 6.74 -14.63 -1.78
CA ASP A 245 7.78 -14.73 -2.83
C ASP A 245 7.26 -14.35 -4.24
N GLN A 246 5.97 -14.04 -4.37
CA GLN A 246 5.39 -13.69 -5.67
C GLN A 246 5.45 -12.19 -5.90
N GLN A 247 6.10 -11.80 -7.00
CA GLN A 247 6.09 -10.44 -7.50
C GLN A 247 4.81 -10.18 -8.30
N LEU A 248 4.07 -9.14 -7.94
CA LEU A 248 2.83 -8.74 -8.59
C LEU A 248 3.02 -7.61 -9.59
N GLY A 249 4.08 -6.82 -9.43
CA GLY A 249 4.40 -5.69 -10.30
C GLY A 249 5.28 -4.67 -9.61
N ALA A 250 5.05 -3.39 -9.85
CA ALA A 250 5.82 -2.30 -9.26
C ALA A 250 4.96 -1.07 -8.97
N VAL A 251 5.35 -0.32 -7.95
CA VAL A 251 4.89 1.05 -7.71
C VAL A 251 5.95 2.01 -8.21
N ILE A 252 5.52 3.03 -8.95
CA ILE A 252 6.34 4.13 -9.45
C ILE A 252 5.82 5.39 -8.79
N VAL A 253 6.74 6.14 -8.19
CA VAL A 253 6.48 7.43 -7.58
C VAL A 253 7.34 8.45 -8.31
N PHE A 254 6.72 9.51 -8.79
CA PHE A 254 7.42 10.61 -9.44
C PHE A 254 6.98 11.95 -8.88
N ARG A 255 7.96 12.81 -8.60
CA ARG A 255 7.77 14.13 -8.04
C ARG A 255 8.19 15.18 -9.05
N ASP A 256 7.29 16.12 -9.34
CA ASP A 256 7.61 17.34 -10.08
C ASP A 256 8.55 18.22 -9.25
N VAL A 257 9.72 18.53 -9.81
CA VAL A 257 10.78 19.32 -9.15
C VAL A 257 11.09 20.61 -9.93
N GLU A 258 10.20 21.02 -10.83
CA GLU A 258 10.39 22.22 -11.67
C GLU A 258 10.65 23.47 -10.83
N LYS A 259 9.87 23.66 -9.77
CA LYS A 259 9.98 24.83 -8.90
C LYS A 259 11.29 24.82 -8.10
N GLU A 260 11.72 23.67 -7.61
CA GLU A 260 12.98 23.52 -6.90
C GLU A 260 14.16 23.86 -7.82
N ILE A 261 14.14 23.37 -9.07
CA ILE A 261 15.16 23.68 -10.08
C ILE A 261 15.14 25.17 -10.46
N GLU A 262 13.95 25.77 -10.60
CA GLU A 262 13.82 27.20 -10.91
C GLU A 262 14.37 28.07 -9.78
N VAL A 263 14.08 27.73 -8.52
CA VAL A 263 14.61 28.44 -7.35
C VAL A 263 16.13 28.31 -7.29
N ASP A 264 16.67 27.11 -7.51
CA ASP A 264 18.11 26.87 -7.47
C ASP A 264 18.81 27.65 -8.58
N LYS A 265 18.29 27.58 -9.81
CA LYS A 265 18.79 28.36 -10.95
C LYS A 265 18.75 29.86 -10.68
N THR A 266 17.64 30.38 -10.15
CA THR A 266 17.48 31.81 -9.84
C THR A 266 18.48 32.26 -8.77
N LYS A 267 18.72 31.42 -7.76
CA LYS A 267 19.74 31.68 -6.72
C LYS A 267 21.13 31.79 -7.34
N THR A 268 21.49 30.87 -8.23
CA THR A 268 22.81 30.89 -8.87
C THR A 268 22.97 32.06 -9.83
N GLU A 269 21.93 32.40 -10.61
CA GLU A 269 21.90 33.59 -11.46
C GLU A 269 22.02 34.88 -10.65
N PHE A 270 21.33 34.97 -9.51
CA PHE A 270 21.42 36.10 -8.60
C PHE A 270 22.85 36.29 -8.06
N VAL A 271 23.49 35.21 -7.62
CA VAL A 271 24.88 35.25 -7.13
C VAL A 271 25.83 35.72 -8.23
N SER A 272 25.67 35.20 -9.45
CA SER A 272 26.47 35.60 -10.61
C SER A 272 26.31 37.09 -10.93
N LEU A 273 25.07 37.58 -11.01
CA LEU A 273 24.78 38.99 -11.27
C LEU A 273 25.32 39.90 -10.17
N ALA A 274 25.05 39.59 -8.90
CA ALA A 274 25.51 40.37 -7.76
C ALA A 274 27.03 40.50 -7.77
N SER A 275 27.74 39.40 -8.03
CA SER A 275 29.20 39.38 -8.05
C SER A 275 29.78 40.21 -9.20
N HIS A 276 29.17 40.17 -10.39
CA HIS A 276 29.55 41.06 -11.49
C HIS A 276 29.35 42.55 -11.13
N GLN A 277 28.22 42.89 -10.52
CA GLN A 277 27.90 44.26 -10.10
C GLN A 277 28.77 44.75 -8.94
N LEU A 278 29.30 43.85 -8.11
CA LEU A 278 30.27 44.19 -7.05
C LEU A 278 31.69 44.34 -7.59
N ARG A 279 32.08 43.57 -8.60
CA ARG A 279 33.43 43.64 -9.20
C ARG A 279 33.72 45.03 -9.75
N THR A 280 32.82 45.62 -10.53
CA THR A 280 33.04 46.92 -11.17
C THR A 280 33.37 48.05 -10.19
N PRO A 281 32.55 48.35 -9.16
CA PRO A 281 32.87 49.41 -8.19
C PRO A 281 34.13 49.10 -7.39
N LEU A 282 34.40 47.83 -7.06
CA LEU A 282 35.64 47.44 -6.39
C LEU A 282 36.87 47.69 -7.27
N SER A 283 36.82 47.35 -8.56
CA SER A 283 37.90 47.65 -9.52
C SER A 283 38.13 49.15 -9.65
N THR A 284 37.07 49.96 -9.64
CA THR A 284 37.18 51.43 -9.64
C THR A 284 37.86 51.94 -8.37
N ILE A 285 37.45 51.47 -7.18
CA ILE A 285 38.10 51.83 -5.91
C ILE A 285 39.57 51.41 -5.92
N ASN A 286 39.86 50.19 -6.38
CA ASN A 286 41.22 49.66 -6.46
C ASN A 286 42.11 50.56 -7.33
N TRP A 287 41.64 50.91 -8.53
CA TRP A 287 42.36 51.78 -9.46
C TRP A 287 42.65 53.17 -8.87
N TYR A 288 41.67 53.79 -8.20
CA TYR A 288 41.89 55.08 -7.54
C TYR A 288 42.93 54.99 -6.43
N VAL A 289 42.86 53.95 -5.59
CA VAL A 289 43.81 53.77 -4.49
C VAL A 289 45.20 53.46 -5.03
N GLU A 290 45.31 52.65 -6.08
CA GLU A 290 46.57 52.35 -6.78
C GLU A 290 47.20 53.62 -7.35
N THR A 291 46.39 54.47 -8.01
CA THR A 291 46.82 55.76 -8.57
C THR A 291 47.31 56.72 -7.48
N ILE A 292 46.62 56.75 -6.32
CA ILE A 292 47.02 57.54 -5.15
C ILE A 292 48.35 57.02 -4.55
N LEU A 293 48.50 55.71 -4.42
CA LEU A 293 49.73 55.09 -3.88
C LEU A 293 50.93 55.24 -4.84
N ALA A 294 50.69 55.31 -6.15
CA ALA A 294 51.71 55.55 -7.18
C ALA A 294 52.22 57.01 -7.19
N GLY A 295 51.50 57.94 -6.58
CA GLY A 295 51.85 59.36 -6.53
C GLY A 295 51.37 60.19 -7.73
N ASP A 296 50.59 59.59 -8.64
CA ASP A 296 50.12 60.23 -9.88
C ASP A 296 49.21 61.45 -9.64
N VAL A 297 48.56 61.52 -8.47
CA VAL A 297 47.70 62.62 -8.03
C VAL A 297 48.34 63.50 -6.93
N GLY A 298 49.63 63.30 -6.67
CA GLY A 298 50.42 64.01 -5.66
C GLY A 298 50.97 63.10 -4.56
N ASP A 299 52.02 63.58 -3.88
CA ASP A 299 52.68 62.83 -2.82
C ASP A 299 51.82 62.75 -1.54
N LEU A 300 51.71 61.55 -1.00
CA LEU A 300 51.07 61.30 0.30
C LEU A 300 51.96 61.75 1.45
N GLN A 301 51.34 62.30 2.50
CA GLN A 301 52.05 62.49 3.78
C GLN A 301 52.38 61.13 4.41
N ALA A 302 53.47 61.06 5.18
CA ALA A 302 54.00 59.81 5.73
C ALA A 302 52.99 59.07 6.63
N ASP A 303 52.09 59.80 7.28
CA ASP A 303 51.00 59.28 8.11
C ASP A 303 49.76 58.85 7.30
N GLN A 304 49.59 59.33 6.07
CA GLN A 304 48.44 58.99 5.20
C GLN A 304 48.63 57.67 4.46
N ARG A 305 49.87 57.36 4.06
CA ARG A 305 50.22 56.18 3.26
C ARG A 305 49.72 54.84 3.84
N PRO A 306 49.87 54.56 5.15
CA PRO A 306 49.39 53.30 5.74
C PRO A 306 47.87 53.10 5.59
N TYR A 307 47.07 54.17 5.60
CA TYR A 307 45.62 54.07 5.43
C TYR A 307 45.25 53.65 4.01
N PHE A 308 45.90 54.22 3.00
CA PHE A 308 45.66 53.84 1.59
C PHE A 308 46.16 52.43 1.29
N GLU A 309 47.30 52.02 1.86
CA GLU A 309 47.79 50.63 1.77
C GLU A 309 46.77 49.65 2.37
N GLN A 310 46.19 49.97 3.54
CA GLN A 310 45.14 49.14 4.14
C GLN A 310 43.85 49.08 3.30
N ILE A 311 43.42 50.19 2.70
CA ILE A 311 42.27 50.23 1.80
C ILE A 311 42.55 49.40 0.54
N TYR A 312 43.74 49.50 -0.02
CA TYR A 312 44.18 48.74 -1.18
C TYR A 312 44.10 47.24 -0.90
N GLU A 313 44.76 46.78 0.18
CA GLU A 313 44.72 45.37 0.57
C GLU A 313 43.29 44.88 0.85
N SER A 314 42.45 45.71 1.49
CA SER A 314 41.07 45.34 1.76
C SER A 314 40.23 45.24 0.49
N THR A 315 40.49 46.10 -0.50
CA THR A 315 39.79 46.08 -1.79
C THR A 315 40.20 44.86 -2.60
N GLN A 316 41.50 44.54 -2.62
CA GLN A 316 42.01 43.34 -3.26
C GLN A 316 41.39 42.07 -2.65
N ARG A 317 41.35 41.97 -1.32
CA ARG A 317 40.68 40.85 -0.63
C ARG A 317 39.20 40.72 -1.00
N MET A 318 38.48 41.83 -1.16
CA MET A 318 37.08 41.81 -1.60
C MET A 318 36.94 41.34 -3.05
N ILE A 319 37.82 41.78 -3.95
CA ILE A 319 37.85 41.33 -5.35
C ILE A 319 38.08 39.81 -5.40
N ASP A 320 39.03 39.30 -4.62
CA ASP A 320 39.34 37.87 -4.57
C ASP A 320 38.15 37.07 -4.05
N LEU A 321 37.46 37.55 -3.00
CA LEU A 321 36.26 36.91 -2.47
C LEU A 321 35.11 36.90 -3.48
N VAL A 322 34.89 37.99 -4.19
CA VAL A 322 33.87 38.08 -5.26
C VAL A 322 34.19 37.13 -6.40
N ASN A 323 35.47 36.99 -6.77
CA ASN A 323 35.92 36.04 -7.78
C ASN A 323 35.72 34.59 -7.33
N ALA A 324 36.03 34.27 -6.07
CA ALA A 324 35.79 32.95 -5.49
C ALA A 324 34.29 32.60 -5.51
N LEU A 325 33.43 33.54 -5.12
CA LEU A 325 31.98 33.37 -5.16
C LEU A 325 31.46 33.11 -6.59
N LEU A 326 31.99 33.83 -7.59
CA LEU A 326 31.68 33.59 -9.01
C LEU A 326 32.12 32.21 -9.49
N ASN A 327 33.30 31.76 -9.08
CA ASN A 327 33.81 30.45 -9.46
C ASN A 327 32.93 29.33 -8.89
N VAL A 328 32.50 29.45 -7.62
CA VAL A 328 31.54 28.53 -7.00
C VAL A 328 30.21 28.53 -7.76
N SER A 329 29.68 29.70 -8.10
CA SER A 329 28.45 29.81 -8.89
C SER A 329 28.57 29.13 -10.26
N ARG A 330 29.68 29.34 -10.97
CA ARG A 330 29.93 28.69 -12.27
C ARG A 330 30.05 27.17 -12.16
N LEU A 331 30.66 26.67 -11.07
CA LEU A 331 30.75 25.25 -10.76
C LEU A 331 29.36 24.63 -10.55
N GLU A 332 28.49 25.28 -9.75
CA GLU A 332 27.11 24.83 -9.54
C GLU A 332 26.29 24.81 -10.84
N MET A 333 26.51 25.78 -11.75
CA MET A 333 25.84 25.80 -13.06
C MET A 333 26.41 24.79 -14.07
N GLY A 334 27.51 24.10 -13.75
CA GLY A 334 28.23 23.24 -14.70
C GLY A 334 28.87 24.01 -15.87
N THR A 335 29.03 25.33 -15.75
CA THR A 335 29.66 26.20 -16.77
C THR A 335 31.13 26.45 -16.51
N PHE A 336 31.66 25.93 -15.41
CA PHE A 336 33.05 26.03 -15.07
C PHE A 336 33.88 25.17 -16.02
N MET A 337 34.60 25.81 -16.95
CA MET A 337 35.47 25.13 -17.89
C MET A 337 36.84 24.93 -17.24
N VAL A 338 37.29 23.67 -17.26
CA VAL A 338 38.67 23.28 -16.96
C VAL A 338 39.34 23.06 -18.30
N GLU A 339 40.52 23.65 -18.50
CA GLU A 339 41.28 23.51 -19.74
C GLU A 339 42.59 22.76 -19.45
N PRO A 340 42.59 21.41 -19.48
CA PRO A 340 43.79 20.64 -19.17
C PRO A 340 44.85 20.79 -20.26
N GLU A 341 46.03 21.23 -19.87
CA GLU A 341 47.24 21.30 -20.68
C GLU A 341 48.36 20.44 -20.06
N ASP A 342 49.41 20.17 -20.85
CA ASP A 342 50.54 19.36 -20.39
C ASP A 342 51.43 20.21 -19.47
N VAL A 343 51.29 20.02 -18.16
CA VAL A 343 51.97 20.81 -17.13
C VAL A 343 53.06 19.99 -16.44
N LYS A 344 54.26 20.55 -16.34
CA LYS A 344 55.34 20.07 -15.47
C LYS A 344 55.14 20.59 -14.05
N LEU A 345 54.86 19.68 -13.12
CA LEU A 345 54.53 20.02 -11.74
C LEU A 345 55.69 20.69 -10.99
N ASP A 346 56.92 20.26 -11.23
CA ASP A 346 58.13 20.79 -10.60
C ASP A 346 58.34 22.26 -10.97
N GLU A 347 58.16 22.61 -12.25
CA GLU A 347 58.21 23.99 -12.73
C GLU A 347 57.06 24.84 -12.14
N LEU A 348 55.82 24.32 -12.13
CA LEU A 348 54.67 25.03 -11.56
C LEU A 348 54.82 25.30 -10.05
N VAL A 349 55.17 24.27 -9.27
CA VAL A 349 55.39 24.39 -7.83
C VAL A 349 56.59 25.30 -7.54
N GLY A 350 57.65 25.22 -8.36
CA GLY A 350 58.79 26.13 -8.29
C GLY A 350 58.37 27.59 -8.34
N ASN A 351 57.58 27.96 -9.35
CA ASN A 351 57.09 29.33 -9.55
C ASN A 351 56.20 29.81 -8.40
N VAL A 352 55.30 28.96 -7.88
CA VAL A 352 54.45 29.31 -6.73
C VAL A 352 55.30 29.58 -5.48
N LEU A 353 56.33 28.76 -5.24
CA LEU A 353 57.19 28.90 -4.07
C LEU A 353 58.08 30.14 -4.13
N GLU A 354 58.54 30.54 -5.32
CA GLU A 354 59.26 31.81 -5.54
C GLU A 354 58.38 33.02 -5.20
N GLU A 355 57.10 32.98 -5.58
CA GLU A 355 56.15 34.05 -5.25
C GLU A 355 55.87 34.15 -3.74
N LEU A 356 55.84 33.02 -3.04
CA LEU A 356 55.61 32.96 -1.59
C LEU A 356 56.86 33.26 -0.75
N GLU A 357 58.06 33.23 -1.35
CA GLU A 357 59.34 33.39 -0.65
C GLU A 357 59.43 34.65 0.22
N PRO A 358 59.01 35.86 -0.23
CA PRO A 358 59.06 37.06 0.61
C PRO A 358 58.18 36.97 1.87
N LYS A 359 57.02 36.32 1.75
CA LYS A 359 56.09 36.09 2.87
C LYS A 359 56.62 35.03 3.85
N LEU A 360 57.33 34.02 3.34
CA LEU A 360 57.95 32.98 4.17
C LEU A 360 59.15 33.52 4.94
N LEU A 361 59.99 34.34 4.30
CA LEU A 361 61.14 34.99 4.92
C LEU A 361 60.74 35.96 6.03
N SER A 362 59.70 36.77 5.81
CA SER A 362 59.17 37.68 6.83
C SER A 362 58.57 36.97 8.05
N LYS A 363 58.26 35.67 7.93
CA LYS A 363 57.75 34.82 9.00
C LYS A 363 58.78 33.81 9.54
N GLU A 364 60.03 33.89 9.09
CA GLU A 364 61.13 32.97 9.47
C GLU A 364 60.81 31.48 9.21
N ILE A 365 60.01 31.18 8.19
CA ILE A 365 59.61 29.81 7.84
C ILE A 365 60.66 29.20 6.92
N LYS A 366 61.20 28.03 7.30
CA LYS A 366 62.14 27.27 6.47
C LYS A 366 61.38 26.33 5.52
N LEU A 367 61.54 26.55 4.22
CA LEU A 367 60.96 25.73 3.16
C LEU A 367 61.95 24.65 2.71
N THR A 368 61.50 23.40 2.59
CA THR A 368 62.28 22.29 2.02
C THR A 368 61.52 21.74 0.81
N LYS A 369 62.20 21.62 -0.33
CA LYS A 369 61.67 21.02 -1.56
C LYS A 369 62.19 19.59 -1.67
N ASP A 370 61.30 18.61 -1.82
CA ASP A 370 61.62 17.20 -1.98
C ASP A 370 60.79 16.66 -3.15
N PHE A 371 61.47 16.36 -4.27
CA PHE A 371 60.87 15.88 -5.51
C PHE A 371 61.61 14.63 -5.96
N ASP A 372 60.89 13.67 -6.56
CA ASP A 372 61.52 12.53 -7.23
C ASP A 372 62.35 12.99 -8.45
N GLU A 373 63.37 12.20 -8.85
CA GLU A 373 64.28 12.55 -9.96
C GLU A 373 63.56 12.78 -11.30
N GLU A 374 62.40 12.14 -11.52
CA GLU A 374 61.53 12.35 -12.68
C GLU A 374 60.12 12.69 -12.23
N VAL A 375 59.77 13.98 -12.24
CA VAL A 375 58.41 14.43 -11.99
C VAL A 375 57.59 14.31 -13.29
N PRO A 376 56.48 13.57 -13.30
CA PRO A 376 55.71 13.34 -14.51
C PRO A 376 55.00 14.61 -14.98
N VAL A 377 54.93 14.78 -16.30
CA VAL A 377 54.03 15.75 -16.94
C VAL A 377 52.60 15.26 -16.76
N MET A 378 51.72 16.11 -16.25
CA MET A 378 50.32 15.78 -16.02
C MET A 378 49.41 16.70 -16.82
N LYS A 379 48.30 16.15 -17.32
CA LYS A 379 47.23 16.94 -17.94
C LYS A 379 46.42 17.65 -16.87
N LEU A 380 46.70 18.94 -16.68
CA LEU A 380 46.15 19.76 -15.62
C LEU A 380 45.80 21.14 -16.16
N ASP A 381 44.85 21.81 -15.53
CA ASP A 381 44.65 23.23 -15.75
C ASP A 381 45.67 23.99 -14.90
N GLN A 382 46.64 24.65 -15.54
CA GLN A 382 47.75 25.30 -14.85
C GLN A 382 47.27 26.41 -13.91
N GLN A 383 46.26 27.18 -14.31
CA GLN A 383 45.74 28.29 -13.49
C GLN A 383 45.02 27.78 -12.24
N LEU A 384 44.19 26.74 -12.39
CA LEU A 384 43.49 26.16 -11.24
C LEU A 384 44.44 25.46 -10.28
N MET A 385 45.44 24.74 -10.82
CA MET A 385 46.46 24.12 -9.98
C MET A 385 47.32 25.16 -9.26
N TRP A 386 47.64 26.28 -9.90
CA TRP A 386 48.31 27.41 -9.24
C TRP A 386 47.47 27.94 -8.06
N ILE A 387 46.15 28.14 -8.25
CA ILE A 387 45.24 28.56 -7.18
C ILE A 387 45.19 27.53 -6.03
N ILE A 388 45.20 26.23 -6.34
CA ILE A 388 45.21 25.16 -5.33
C ILE A 388 46.50 25.15 -4.52
N LEU A 389 47.65 25.42 -5.16
CA LEU A 389 48.95 25.45 -4.50
C LEU A 389 49.18 26.74 -3.69
N GLN A 390 48.55 27.84 -4.09
CA GLN A 390 48.69 29.15 -3.43
C GLN A 390 47.82 29.28 -2.17
N ASN A 391 46.63 28.66 -2.16
CA ASN A 391 45.72 28.63 -1.01
C ASN A 391 46.13 27.60 0.04
#